data_AF-A0A5P2X3N0-F1
#
_entry.id   AF-A0A5P2X3N0-F1
#
_cell.length_a   1.000
_cell.length_b   1.000
_cell.length_c   1.000
_cell.angle_alpha   90.00
_cell.angle_beta   90.00
_cell.angle_gamma   90.00
#
_symmetry.space_group_name_H-M   'P 1'
#
loop_
_entity.id
_entity.type
_entity.pdbx_description
1 polymer ?
#
loop_
_entity_poly.entity_id
_entity_poly.type
_entity_poly.pdbx_seq_one_letter_code
_entity_poly.pdbx_strand_id
1 'polypeptide(L)'
;MNLDSSRDRALGRGVFALIPQADSVTATDRAEAALAALRTVPVHVGVLQAAVVLLEEAERMDQDAARAATTATTVGLLKAAIAQAADDS
;
A
#
# COMPACT_ATOMS: atom_id res chain seq x y z
N MET A 1 -8.53 -51.54 25.74
CA MET A 1 -7.78 -50.38 26.28
C MET A 1 -7.54 -49.45 25.11
N ASN A 2 -8.22 -48.31 25.04
CA ASN A 2 -7.92 -47.25 24.06
C ASN A 2 -8.54 -45.93 24.57
N LEU A 3 -7.79 -45.22 25.42
CA LEU A 3 -8.22 -43.97 26.08
C LEU A 3 -7.55 -42.73 25.47
N ASP A 4 -6.73 -42.88 24.42
CA ASP A 4 -5.92 -41.79 23.88
C ASP A 4 -6.68 -40.83 22.97
N SER A 5 -7.84 -41.20 22.43
CA SER A 5 -8.54 -40.36 21.44
C SER A 5 -9.29 -39.15 22.02
N SER A 6 -9.49 -39.07 23.35
CA SER A 6 -10.30 -38.02 23.98
C SER A 6 -9.48 -36.79 24.40
N ARG A 7 -8.21 -36.97 24.80
CA ARG A 7 -7.34 -35.86 25.23
C ARG A 7 -6.88 -34.99 24.05
N ASP A 8 -6.55 -35.58 22.91
CA ASP A 8 -6.08 -34.82 21.74
C ASP A 8 -7.13 -33.87 21.16
N ARG A 9 -8.42 -34.23 21.27
CA ARG A 9 -9.52 -33.38 20.79
C ARG A 9 -9.78 -32.17 21.70
N ALA A 10 -9.47 -32.28 23.00
CA ALA A 10 -9.60 -31.19 23.96
C ALA A 10 -8.45 -30.17 23.85
N LEU A 11 -7.23 -30.66 23.58
CA LEU A 11 -6.04 -29.81 23.42
C LEU A 11 -6.10 -28.93 22.16
N GLY A 12 -6.66 -29.43 21.06
CA GLY A 12 -6.84 -28.65 19.82
C GLY A 12 -7.89 -27.53 19.92
N ARG A 13 -8.83 -27.60 20.87
CA ARG A 13 -9.88 -26.58 21.08
C ARG A 13 -9.45 -25.48 22.04
N GLY A 14 -8.59 -25.79 23.02
CA GLY A 14 -8.09 -24.80 23.99
C GLY A 14 -7.05 -23.85 23.41
N VAL A 15 -6.17 -24.33 22.51
CA VAL A 15 -5.12 -23.49 21.90
C VAL A 15 -5.73 -22.42 20.98
N PHE A 16 -6.82 -22.73 20.27
CA PHE A 16 -7.51 -21.76 19.40
C PHE A 16 -8.12 -20.59 20.19
N ALA A 17 -8.47 -20.80 21.46
CA ALA A 17 -8.96 -19.74 22.36
C ALA A 17 -7.84 -18.87 22.95
N LEU A 18 -6.58 -19.30 22.82
CA LEU A 18 -5.40 -18.58 23.34
C LEU A 18 -4.66 -17.79 22.26
N ILE A 19 -4.93 -18.06 20.98
CA ILE A 19 -4.48 -17.23 19.87
C ILE A 19 -5.51 -16.13 19.72
N PRO A 20 -5.20 -14.86 20.03
CA PRO A 20 -6.08 -13.75 19.69
C PRO A 20 -6.33 -13.84 18.19
N GLN A 21 -7.53 -14.27 17.82
CA GLN A 21 -7.98 -14.08 16.45
C GLN A 21 -7.98 -12.55 16.31
N ALA A 22 -7.11 -12.01 15.46
CA ALA A 22 -7.12 -10.61 15.12
C ALA A 22 -8.38 -10.33 14.28
N ASP A 23 -9.54 -10.57 14.88
CA ASP A 23 -10.83 -10.16 14.38
C ASP A 23 -10.85 -8.64 14.50
N SER A 24 -11.08 -7.98 13.36
CA SER A 24 -11.38 -6.56 13.21
C SER A 24 -10.25 -5.57 12.90
N VAL A 25 -9.23 -5.94 12.13
CA VAL A 25 -8.65 -4.93 11.20
C VAL A 25 -9.29 -5.15 9.85
N THR A 26 -10.35 -4.38 9.59
CA THR A 26 -11.04 -4.42 8.30
C THR A 26 -10.06 -4.03 7.18
N ALA A 27 -10.36 -4.40 5.94
CA ALA A 27 -9.56 -3.96 4.80
C ALA A 27 -9.49 -2.42 4.74
N THR A 28 -10.57 -1.75 5.16
CA THR A 28 -10.66 -0.30 5.26
C THR A 28 -9.71 0.25 6.31
N ASP A 29 -9.68 -0.30 7.54
CA ASP A 29 -8.77 0.16 8.60
C ASP A 29 -7.30 -0.01 8.19
N ARG A 30 -7.00 -1.09 7.47
CA ARG A 30 -5.66 -1.33 6.90
C ARG A 30 -5.30 -0.31 5.83
N ALA A 31 -6.24 0.04 4.96
CA ALA A 31 -6.04 1.03 3.91
C ALA A 31 -5.86 2.44 4.51
N GLU A 32 -6.64 2.81 5.51
CA GLU A 32 -6.50 4.09 6.20
C GLU A 32 -5.18 4.19 6.96
N ALA A 33 -4.78 3.13 7.68
CA ALA A 33 -3.49 3.09 8.36
C ALA A 33 -2.31 3.19 7.38
N ALA A 34 -2.38 2.49 6.24
CA ALA A 34 -1.37 2.59 5.19
C ALA A 34 -1.33 4.01 4.58
N LEU A 35 -2.49 4.62 4.31
CA LEU A 35 -2.57 5.99 3.81
C LEU A 35 -2.00 7.01 4.81
N ALA A 36 -2.35 6.87 6.09
CA ALA A 36 -1.83 7.70 7.16
C ALA A 36 -0.31 7.57 7.27
N ALA A 37 0.22 6.35 7.19
CA ALA A 37 1.65 6.12 7.17
C ALA A 37 2.33 6.76 5.94
N LEU A 38 1.78 6.57 4.74
CA LEU A 38 2.31 7.15 3.51
C LEU A 38 2.34 8.68 3.54
N ARG A 39 1.38 9.34 4.20
CA ARG A 39 1.38 10.81 4.39
C ARG A 39 2.56 11.30 5.23
N THR A 40 3.14 10.45 6.08
CA THR A 40 4.26 10.81 6.95
C THR A 40 5.63 10.49 6.34
N VAL A 41 5.69 9.81 5.19
CA VAL A 41 6.95 9.45 4.55
C VAL A 41 7.53 10.68 3.86
N PRO A 42 8.71 11.19 4.28
CA PRO A 42 9.35 12.30 3.60
C PRO A 42 9.88 11.81 2.25
N VAL A 43 9.35 12.39 1.17
CA VAL A 43 9.84 12.14 -0.19
C VAL A 43 10.67 13.34 -0.64
N HIS A 44 11.87 13.09 -1.16
CA HIS A 44 12.73 14.15 -1.67
C HIS A 44 12.17 14.67 -3.01
N VAL A 45 12.06 16.00 -3.14
CA VAL A 45 11.55 16.65 -4.37
C VAL A 45 12.35 16.22 -5.61
N GLY A 46 13.67 16.02 -5.49
CA GLY A 46 14.50 15.52 -6.59
C GLY A 46 14.11 14.13 -7.09
N VAL A 47 13.57 13.26 -6.23
CA VAL A 47 13.07 11.93 -6.62
C VAL A 47 11.77 12.06 -7.40
N LEU A 48 10.87 12.96 -6.99
CA LEU A 48 9.63 13.23 -7.72
C LEU A 48 9.93 13.83 -9.11
N GLN A 49 10.89 14.76 -9.19
CA GLN A 49 11.35 15.34 -10.46
C GLN A 49 11.95 14.28 -11.39
N ALA A 50 12.78 13.39 -10.87
CA ALA A 50 13.34 12.27 -11.65
C ALA A 50 12.24 11.32 -12.14
N ALA A 51 11.25 11.01 -11.30
CA ALA A 51 10.13 10.16 -11.68
C ALA A 51 9.30 10.79 -12.82
N VAL A 52 9.06 12.10 -12.80
CA VAL A 52 8.39 12.82 -13.90
C VAL A 52 9.13 12.63 -15.21
N VAL A 53 10.45 12.84 -15.23
CA VAL A 53 11.26 12.70 -16.45
C VAL A 53 11.20 11.28 -17.02
N LEU A 54 11.28 10.27 -16.14
CA LEU A 54 11.19 8.87 -16.55
C LEU A 54 9.81 8.49 -17.08
N LEU A 55 8.75 9.02 -16.47
CA LEU A 55 7.37 8.78 -16.91
C LEU A 55 7.06 9.47 -18.24
N GLU A 56 7.55 10.70 -18.46
CA GLU A 56 7.41 11.41 -19.73
C GLU A 56 8.19 10.73 -20.88
N GLU A 57 9.33 10.10 -20.57
CA GLU A 57 10.03 9.24 -21.54
C GLU A 57 9.24 7.95 -21.80
N ALA A 58 8.74 7.29 -20.75
CA ALA A 58 7.94 6.08 -20.88
C ALA A 58 6.66 6.33 -21.71
N GLU A 59 5.98 7.46 -21.51
CA GLU A 59 4.80 7.86 -22.29
C GLU A 59 5.12 8.01 -23.78
N ARG A 60 6.27 8.61 -24.12
CA ARG A 60 6.71 8.77 -25.52
C ARG A 60 7.03 7.45 -26.21
N MET A 61 7.43 6.44 -25.44
CA MET A 61 7.77 5.12 -25.95
C MET A 61 6.59 4.15 -25.95
N ASP A 62 5.50 4.47 -25.25
CA ASP A 62 4.36 3.59 -25.10
C ASP A 62 3.46 3.62 -26.34
N GLN A 63 2.99 2.44 -26.74
CA GLN A 63 2.08 2.26 -27.88
C GLN A 63 0.63 2.03 -27.40
N ASP A 64 0.44 1.79 -26.11
CA ASP A 64 -0.88 1.63 -25.49
C ASP A 64 -1.42 3.00 -25.03
N ALA A 65 -2.45 3.49 -25.72
CA ALA A 65 -3.09 4.77 -25.44
C ALA A 65 -3.70 4.84 -24.01
N ALA A 66 -4.16 3.72 -23.45
CA ALA A 66 -4.74 3.70 -22.10
C ALA A 66 -3.65 3.84 -21.03
N ARG A 67 -2.49 3.23 -21.26
CA ARG A 67 -1.32 3.39 -20.39
C ARG A 67 -0.71 4.78 -20.52
N ALA A 68 -0.59 5.30 -21.74
CA ALA A 68 -0.13 6.68 -21.97
C ALA A 68 -1.01 7.70 -21.20
N ALA A 69 -2.34 7.57 -21.26
CA ALA A 69 -3.25 8.44 -20.51
C ALA A 69 -3.09 8.34 -18.98
N THR A 70 -2.85 7.12 -18.48
CA THR A 70 -2.59 6.88 -17.06
C THR A 70 -1.27 7.50 -16.62
N THR A 71 -0.23 7.37 -17.44
CA THR A 71 1.09 7.98 -17.23
C THR A 71 1.00 9.50 -17.21
N ALA A 72 0.32 10.10 -18.20
CA ALA A 72 0.11 11.55 -18.26
C ALA A 72 -0.63 12.09 -17.01
N THR A 73 -1.66 11.36 -16.55
CA THR A 73 -2.38 11.70 -15.31
C THR A 73 -1.45 11.65 -14.10
N THR A 74 -0.60 10.62 -14.01
CA THR A 74 0.38 10.45 -12.93
C THR A 74 1.41 11.57 -12.93
N VAL A 75 1.93 11.94 -14.11
CA VAL A 75 2.85 13.08 -14.28
C VAL A 75 2.20 14.38 -13.82
N GLY A 76 0.93 14.62 -14.16
CA GLY A 76 0.18 15.78 -13.70
C GLY A 76 0.08 15.85 -12.17
N LEU A 77 -0.23 14.73 -11.52
CA LEU A 77 -0.29 14.64 -10.06
C LEU A 77 1.07 14.89 -9.40
N LEU A 78 2.16 14.35 -9.96
CA LEU A 78 3.51 14.57 -9.45
C LEU A 78 3.94 16.04 -9.57
N LYS A 79 3.64 16.69 -10.69
CA LYS A 79 3.93 18.13 -10.88
C LYS A 79 3.16 18.99 -9.89
N ALA A 80 1.89 18.69 -9.63
CA ALA A 80 1.09 19.38 -8.63
C ALA A 80 1.64 19.18 -7.20
N ALA A 81 2.06 17.96 -6.86
CA ALA A 81 2.66 17.66 -5.56
C ALA A 81 4.00 18.39 -5.35
N ILE A 82 4.83 18.51 -6.40
CA ILE A 82 6.07 19.29 -6.35
C ILE A 82 5.77 20.78 -6.14
N ALA A 83 4.78 21.34 -6.84
CA ALA A 83 4.38 22.74 -6.69
C ALA A 83 3.89 23.03 -5.27
N GLN A 84 3.01 22.18 -4.72
CA GLN A 84 2.53 22.29 -3.35
C GLN A 84 3.69 22.25 -2.33
N ALA A 85 4.64 21.34 -2.52
CA ALA A 85 5.80 21.24 -1.63
C ALA A 85 6.71 22.49 -1.69
N ALA A 86 6.75 23.19 -2.84
CA ALA A 86 7.49 24.44 -2.98
C ALA A 86 6.78 25.62 -2.30
N ASP A 87 5.45 25.62 -2.24
CA ASP A 87 4.66 26.64 -1.55
C ASP A 87 4.66 26.47 -0.02
N ASP A 88 4.87 25.25 0.48
CA ASP A 88 4.90 24.91 1.92
C ASP A 88 6.32 25.07 2.56
N SER A 89 7.34 25.46 1.78
CA SER A 89 8.75 25.61 2.19
C SER A 89 9.16 27.07 2.39
#